data_AF-A0AAN5BSJ5-F1
#
_entry.id   AF-A0AAN5BSJ5-F1
#
_cell.length_a   1.000
_cell.length_b   1.000
_cell.length_c   1.000
_cell.angle_alpha   90.00
_cell.angle_beta   90.00
_cell.angle_gamma   90.00
#
_symmetry.space_group_name_H-M   'P 1'
#
loop_
_entity.id
_entity.type
_entity.pdbx_description
1 polymer ?
#
loop_
_entity_poly.entity_id
_entity_poly.type
_entity_poly.pdbx_seq_one_letter_code
_entity_poly.pdbx_strand_id
1 'polypeptide(L)'
;MNECAIPDNAFNFFSLVRTPDQEALDEWNTQPPVQDFDTGFEGKSDAELRRFFQDRLDKHTDTQTTSISDSWLAVLDDKSPSQNAVTLHYAYDKSSWGLDPIPGPAEVIDDVIWWKWRVPFKSAWTFWNAVGSVGADAIEVYSRPEYISSDGVLQTEIPEKIITGEIEDPHA
;
A
#
# COMPACT_ATOMS: atom_id res chain seq x y z
N MET A 1 -19.70 4.32 7.52
CA MET A 1 -18.50 4.35 6.67
C MET A 1 -18.76 5.30 5.48
N ASN A 2 -19.02 6.59 5.76
CA ASN A 2 -19.52 7.58 4.78
C ASN A 2 -18.56 8.75 4.51
N GLU A 3 -17.28 8.63 4.85
CA GLU A 3 -16.29 9.71 4.68
C GLU A 3 -15.05 9.27 3.89
N CYS A 4 -15.24 8.41 2.88
CA CYS A 4 -14.31 8.35 1.77
C CYS A 4 -14.91 9.18 0.64
N ALA A 5 -14.72 10.50 0.69
CA ALA A 5 -14.81 11.32 -0.51
C ALA A 5 -13.60 10.93 -1.38
N ILE A 6 -13.77 9.86 -2.14
CA ILE A 6 -12.91 9.52 -3.27
C ILE A 6 -12.87 10.78 -4.14
N PRO A 7 -11.70 11.38 -4.45
CA PRO A 7 -11.61 12.51 -5.39
C PRO A 7 -12.45 12.23 -6.65
N ASP A 8 -13.01 13.24 -7.33
CA ASP A 8 -13.98 13.04 -8.42
C ASP A 8 -13.54 12.07 -9.55
N ASN A 9 -12.23 11.82 -9.68
CA ASN A 9 -11.63 10.89 -10.65
C ASN A 9 -11.02 9.62 -10.04
N ALA A 10 -11.10 9.45 -8.73
CA ALA A 10 -10.56 8.29 -8.05
C ALA A 10 -11.57 7.14 -8.11
N PHE A 11 -11.05 5.93 -8.02
CA PHE A 11 -11.82 4.69 -8.05
C PHE A 11 -11.32 3.79 -6.94
N ASN A 12 -12.16 2.84 -6.53
CA ASN A 12 -11.71 1.82 -5.61
C ASN A 12 -10.68 0.94 -6.32
N PHE A 13 -9.44 1.02 -5.86
CA PHE A 13 -8.30 0.30 -6.39
C PHE A 13 -7.97 -0.94 -5.56
N PHE A 14 -8.83 -1.30 -4.59
CA PHE A 14 -8.67 -2.49 -3.77
C PHE A 14 -9.46 -3.66 -4.35
N SER A 15 -8.79 -4.82 -4.41
CA SER A 15 -9.42 -6.12 -4.60
C SER A 15 -9.24 -6.93 -3.31
N LEU A 16 -10.34 -7.46 -2.78
CA LEU A 16 -10.36 -8.10 -1.47
C LEU A 16 -10.05 -9.60 -1.59
N VAL A 17 -9.08 -10.05 -0.79
CA VAL A 17 -8.84 -11.48 -0.57
C VAL A 17 -9.66 -11.91 0.63
N ARG A 18 -10.68 -12.75 0.41
CA ARG A 18 -11.58 -13.21 1.47
C ARG A 18 -11.01 -14.40 2.21
N THR A 19 -10.36 -15.33 1.50
CA THR A 19 -9.71 -16.49 2.10
C THR A 19 -8.40 -16.83 1.37
N PRO A 20 -7.45 -17.54 2.00
CA PRO A 20 -6.18 -17.88 1.36
C PRO A 20 -6.31 -18.86 0.19
N ASP A 21 -7.38 -19.65 0.17
CA ASP A 21 -7.67 -20.70 -0.82
C ASP A 21 -8.57 -20.23 -1.98
N GLN A 22 -8.99 -18.96 -1.98
CA GLN A 22 -9.80 -18.39 -3.07
C GLN A 22 -9.07 -18.60 -4.41
N GLU A 23 -9.72 -19.16 -5.42
CA GLU A 23 -9.07 -19.39 -6.74
C GLU A 23 -8.90 -18.09 -7.53
N ALA A 24 -9.96 -17.27 -7.58
CA ALA A 24 -9.99 -15.99 -8.30
C ALA A 24 -10.21 -14.81 -7.34
N LEU A 25 -9.70 -13.64 -7.74
CA LEU A 25 -9.96 -12.36 -7.06
C LEU A 25 -10.89 -11.49 -7.89
N ASP A 26 -11.55 -10.55 -7.23
CA ASP A 26 -12.39 -9.56 -7.89
C ASP A 26 -11.53 -8.70 -8.84
N GLU A 27 -12.04 -8.43 -10.05
CA GLU A 27 -11.36 -7.54 -11.00
C GLU A 27 -11.46 -6.10 -10.49
N TRP A 28 -10.33 -5.49 -10.11
CA TRP A 28 -10.10 -4.09 -9.68
C TRP A 28 -11.40 -3.39 -9.29
N ASN A 29 -11.69 -3.27 -7.98
CA ASN A 29 -12.90 -2.67 -7.38
C ASN A 29 -13.89 -3.70 -6.79
N THR A 30 -13.52 -4.32 -5.65
CA THR A 30 -14.49 -5.06 -4.84
C THR A 30 -15.66 -4.15 -4.48
N GLN A 31 -16.88 -4.52 -4.91
CA GLN A 31 -18.08 -3.73 -4.67
C GLN A 31 -18.59 -3.92 -3.23
N PRO A 32 -18.76 -2.84 -2.45
CA PRO A 32 -19.51 -2.92 -1.20
C PRO A 32 -21.03 -3.04 -1.46
N PRO A 33 -21.82 -3.58 -0.51
CA PRO A 33 -21.39 -4.09 0.80
C PRO A 33 -20.72 -5.46 0.67
N VAL A 34 -19.67 -5.68 1.45
CA VAL A 34 -19.04 -6.99 1.59
C VAL A 34 -19.64 -7.67 2.83
N GLN A 35 -20.07 -8.92 2.69
CA GLN A 35 -20.53 -9.73 3.82
C GLN A 35 -19.35 -10.08 4.73
N ASP A 36 -19.58 -10.31 6.02
CA ASP A 36 -18.53 -10.75 6.94
C ASP A 36 -17.93 -12.09 6.46
N PHE A 37 -16.60 -12.20 6.53
CA PHE A 37 -15.85 -13.41 6.20
C PHE A 37 -14.68 -13.59 7.16
N ASP A 38 -14.26 -14.84 7.37
CA ASP A 38 -13.00 -15.14 8.04
C ASP A 38 -11.87 -15.09 7.04
N THR A 39 -10.90 -14.21 7.29
CA THR A 39 -9.80 -13.95 6.37
C THR A 39 -8.80 -15.11 6.31
N GLY A 40 -8.67 -15.90 7.40
CA GLY A 40 -7.57 -16.85 7.58
C GLY A 40 -6.18 -16.21 7.70
N PHE A 41 -6.08 -14.87 7.74
CA PHE A 41 -4.85 -14.10 7.84
C PHE A 41 -4.62 -13.49 9.25
N GLU A 42 -5.53 -13.73 10.20
CA GLU A 42 -5.38 -13.23 11.56
C GLU A 42 -4.06 -13.74 12.19
N GLY A 43 -3.28 -12.83 12.76
CA GLY A 43 -1.99 -13.13 13.39
C GLY A 43 -0.84 -13.43 12.42
N LYS A 44 -1.04 -13.35 11.11
CA LYS A 44 0.04 -13.51 10.12
C LYS A 44 1.02 -12.34 10.19
N SER A 45 2.31 -12.67 10.12
CA SER A 45 3.38 -11.68 10.03
C SER A 45 3.44 -11.03 8.64
N ASP A 46 4.04 -9.84 8.55
CA ASP A 46 4.27 -9.17 7.27
C ASP A 46 5.01 -10.09 6.27
N ALA A 47 5.99 -10.87 6.74
CA ALA A 47 6.72 -11.81 5.90
C ALA A 47 5.83 -12.93 5.35
N GLU A 48 4.90 -13.46 6.15
CA GLU A 48 3.92 -14.45 5.69
C GLU A 48 2.94 -13.85 4.67
N LEU A 49 2.49 -12.61 4.89
CA LEU A 49 1.59 -11.92 3.96
C LEU A 49 2.27 -11.61 2.62
N ARG A 50 3.50 -11.09 2.65
CA ARG A 50 4.32 -10.84 1.45
C ARG A 50 4.61 -12.14 0.69
N ARG A 51 4.90 -13.23 1.40
CA ARG A 51 5.09 -14.55 0.79
C ARG A 51 3.81 -15.09 0.16
N PHE A 52 2.67 -14.98 0.84
CA PHE A 52 1.37 -15.35 0.27
C PHE A 52 1.09 -14.59 -1.03
N PHE A 53 1.36 -13.28 -1.02
CA PHE A 53 1.20 -12.42 -2.18
C PHE A 53 2.14 -12.85 -3.33
N GLN A 54 3.41 -13.09 -3.05
CA GLN A 54 4.37 -13.57 -4.05
C GLN A 54 4.00 -14.94 -4.62
N ASP A 55 3.64 -15.91 -3.77
CA ASP A 55 3.19 -17.24 -4.19
C ASP A 55 1.97 -17.16 -5.12
N ARG A 56 1.14 -16.12 -4.97
CA ARG A 56 -0.03 -15.88 -5.79
C ARG A 56 0.31 -15.21 -7.13
N LEU A 57 1.25 -14.28 -7.13
CA LEU A 57 1.83 -13.71 -8.35
C LEU A 57 2.54 -14.80 -9.19
N ASP A 58 3.30 -15.69 -8.56
CA ASP A 58 4.05 -16.74 -9.27
C ASP A 58 3.13 -17.81 -9.89
N LYS A 59 1.96 -18.05 -9.28
CA LYS A 59 0.94 -18.98 -9.82
C LYS A 59 0.07 -18.33 -10.89
N HIS A 60 0.21 -17.03 -11.10
CA HIS A 60 -0.52 -16.32 -12.12
C HIS A 60 -0.15 -16.86 -13.50
N THR A 61 -1.17 -17.15 -14.30
CA THR A 61 -0.98 -17.56 -15.69
C THR A 61 -1.68 -16.55 -16.57
N ASP A 62 -1.21 -16.35 -17.81
CA ASP A 62 -1.78 -15.42 -18.81
C ASP A 62 -3.30 -15.57 -19.05
N THR A 63 -3.91 -16.66 -18.56
CA THR A 63 -5.35 -16.95 -18.70
C THR A 63 -6.22 -16.48 -17.54
N GLN A 64 -5.62 -16.08 -16.42
CA GLN A 64 -6.33 -15.56 -15.26
C GLN A 64 -6.28 -14.04 -15.28
N THR A 65 -7.38 -13.38 -15.61
CA THR A 65 -7.52 -11.92 -15.47
C THR A 65 -7.64 -11.59 -13.97
N THR A 66 -6.52 -11.55 -13.26
CA THR A 66 -6.53 -11.08 -11.86
C THR A 66 -5.86 -9.73 -11.78
N SER A 67 -6.59 -8.80 -11.19
CA SER A 67 -6.23 -7.43 -10.85
C SER A 67 -5.27 -7.33 -9.66
N ILE A 68 -4.25 -8.19 -9.63
CA ILE A 68 -3.23 -8.17 -8.59
C ILE A 68 -2.13 -7.27 -9.11
N SER A 69 -1.86 -6.18 -8.40
CA SER A 69 -0.64 -5.41 -8.63
C SER A 69 0.55 -6.31 -8.27
N ASP A 70 1.61 -6.30 -9.07
CA ASP A 70 2.86 -7.00 -8.77
C ASP A 70 3.68 -6.34 -7.65
N SER A 71 3.39 -5.07 -7.35
CA SER A 71 4.16 -4.26 -6.41
C SER A 71 3.40 -3.81 -5.16
N TRP A 72 2.07 -3.94 -5.11
CA TRP A 72 1.27 -3.40 -4.00
C TRP A 72 0.45 -4.45 -3.27
N LEU A 73 0.54 -4.41 -1.94
CA LEU A 73 -0.29 -5.19 -1.02
C LEU A 73 -0.91 -4.27 0.03
N ALA A 74 -2.23 -4.38 0.22
CA ALA A 74 -2.97 -3.65 1.24
C ALA A 74 -3.43 -4.59 2.36
N VAL A 75 -3.24 -4.18 3.61
CA VAL A 75 -3.60 -4.95 4.80
C VAL A 75 -4.52 -4.12 5.69
N LEU A 76 -5.68 -4.71 6.00
CA LEU A 76 -6.59 -4.23 7.03
C LEU A 76 -6.33 -5.03 8.30
N ASP A 77 -5.94 -4.35 9.38
CA ASP A 77 -5.72 -4.97 10.68
C ASP A 77 -6.72 -4.49 11.74
N ASP A 78 -6.54 -4.95 12.97
CA ASP A 78 -7.38 -4.63 14.14
C ASP A 78 -7.46 -3.13 14.41
N LYS A 79 -6.44 -2.36 14.05
CA LYS A 79 -6.40 -0.91 14.24
C LYS A 79 -7.05 -0.14 13.09
N SER A 80 -7.14 -0.72 11.89
CA SER A 80 -7.68 -0.06 10.69
C SER A 80 -9.03 0.63 10.90
N PRO A 81 -10.04 0.02 11.57
CA PRO A 81 -11.31 0.68 11.83
C PRO A 81 -11.19 1.91 12.73
N SER A 82 -10.37 1.81 13.80
CA SER A 82 -10.21 2.88 14.78
C SER A 82 -9.38 4.06 14.28
N GLN A 83 -8.36 3.78 13.46
CA GLN A 83 -7.46 4.78 12.88
C GLN A 83 -7.95 5.31 11.53
N ASN A 84 -9.02 4.73 10.97
CA ASN A 84 -9.49 5.02 9.62
C ASN A 84 -8.34 4.99 8.58
N ALA A 85 -7.52 3.93 8.66
CA ALA A 85 -6.29 3.79 7.90
C ALA A 85 -6.07 2.35 7.41
N VAL A 86 -5.31 2.21 6.33
CA VAL A 86 -4.87 0.94 5.73
C VAL A 86 -3.36 0.85 5.77
N THR A 87 -2.82 -0.36 5.96
CA THR A 87 -1.38 -0.57 5.76
C THR A 87 -1.13 -0.88 4.30
N LEU A 88 -0.31 -0.07 3.64
CA LEU A 88 0.15 -0.29 2.28
C LEU A 88 1.59 -0.76 2.31
N HIS A 89 1.83 -1.90 1.67
CA HIS A 89 3.13 -2.44 1.38
C HIS A 89 3.47 -2.18 -0.09
N TYR A 90 4.67 -1.70 -0.34
CA TYR A 90 5.20 -1.52 -1.69
C TYR A 90 6.47 -2.35 -1.87
N ALA A 91 6.47 -3.19 -2.90
CA ALA A 91 7.61 -3.98 -3.33
C ALA A 91 8.34 -3.27 -4.47
N TYR A 92 9.66 -3.28 -4.41
CA TYR A 92 10.51 -2.80 -5.50
C TYR A 92 11.73 -3.68 -5.65
N ASP A 93 12.14 -3.92 -6.89
CA ASP A 93 13.36 -4.67 -7.17
C ASP A 93 14.59 -3.87 -6.72
N LYS A 94 15.37 -4.46 -5.80
CA LYS A 94 16.59 -3.85 -5.27
C LYS A 94 17.62 -3.57 -6.37
N SER A 95 17.68 -4.42 -7.40
CA SER A 95 18.60 -4.24 -8.51
C SER A 95 18.28 -2.98 -9.33
N SER A 96 16.99 -2.64 -9.40
CA SER A 96 16.49 -1.44 -10.07
C SER A 96 16.70 -0.16 -9.24
N TRP A 97 16.81 -0.26 -7.92
CA TRP A 97 17.07 0.89 -7.03
C TRP A 97 18.49 1.43 -7.16
N GLY A 98 19.47 0.54 -7.37
CA GLY A 98 20.87 0.92 -7.50
C GLY A 98 21.59 1.09 -6.16
N LEU A 99 22.54 2.03 -6.10
CA LEU A 99 23.46 2.20 -4.97
C LEU A 99 23.00 3.27 -3.97
N ASP A 100 21.90 3.97 -4.26
CA ASP A 100 21.40 5.04 -3.41
C ASP A 100 20.87 4.50 -2.08
N PRO A 101 20.98 5.24 -0.97
CA PRO A 101 20.42 4.83 0.30
C PRO A 101 18.92 4.55 0.19
N ILE A 102 18.48 3.44 0.77
CA ILE A 102 17.06 3.10 0.83
C ILE A 102 16.43 3.93 1.96
N PRO A 103 15.48 4.84 1.66
CA PRO A 103 14.79 5.62 2.69
C PRO A 103 13.97 4.68 3.59
N GLY A 104 13.70 5.11 4.83
CA GLY A 104 13.08 4.31 5.89
C GLY A 104 11.69 3.74 5.56
N PRO A 105 10.91 3.32 6.55
CA PRO A 105 11.11 2.03 7.21
C PRO A 105 11.13 0.83 6.23
N ALA A 106 12.11 0.78 5.33
CA ALA A 106 12.23 -0.31 4.37
C ALA A 106 12.84 -1.57 4.98
N GLU A 107 12.36 -2.72 4.53
CA GLU A 107 12.95 -4.03 4.81
C GLU A 107 13.42 -4.64 3.49
N VAL A 108 14.69 -5.07 3.44
CA VAL A 108 15.21 -5.81 2.29
C VAL A 108 15.14 -7.29 2.61
N ILE A 109 14.33 -8.03 1.85
CA ILE A 109 14.18 -9.48 1.96
C ILE A 109 14.53 -10.05 0.59
N ASP A 110 15.54 -10.91 0.55
CA ASP A 110 16.17 -11.36 -0.70
C ASP A 110 16.60 -10.15 -1.56
N ASP A 111 16.09 -10.04 -2.79
CA ASP A 111 16.37 -8.94 -3.73
C ASP A 111 15.19 -7.96 -3.87
N VAL A 112 14.26 -7.95 -2.90
CA VAL A 112 13.10 -7.05 -2.90
C VAL A 112 13.16 -6.08 -1.72
N ILE A 113 13.00 -4.80 -2.03
CA ILE A 113 12.80 -3.75 -1.04
C ILE A 113 11.32 -3.66 -0.74
N TRP A 114 10.96 -3.74 0.54
CA TRP A 114 9.61 -3.59 1.02
C TRP A 114 9.48 -2.35 1.87
N TRP A 115 8.70 -1.39 1.41
CA TRP A 115 8.23 -0.30 2.26
C TRP A 115 6.87 -0.62 2.85
N LYS A 116 6.61 -0.09 4.03
CA LYS A 116 5.36 -0.25 4.76
C LYS A 116 4.93 1.10 5.33
N TRP A 117 3.73 1.54 4.96
CA TRP A 117 3.13 2.75 5.51
C TRP A 117 1.72 2.48 5.99
N ARG A 118 1.34 3.11 7.10
CA ARG A 118 -0.06 3.17 7.51
C ARG A 118 -0.67 4.47 7.01
N VAL A 119 -1.51 4.36 6.00
CA VAL A 119 -2.03 5.52 5.25
C VAL A 119 -3.51 5.71 5.58
N PRO A 120 -3.96 6.94 5.90
CA PRO A 120 -5.39 7.23 6.05
C PRO A 120 -6.16 6.81 4.80
N PHE A 121 -7.35 6.20 4.94
CA PHE A 121 -8.13 5.73 3.79
C PHE A 121 -8.40 6.85 2.77
N LYS A 122 -8.69 8.06 3.26
CA LYS A 122 -8.93 9.25 2.43
C LYS A 122 -7.74 9.64 1.54
N SER A 123 -6.53 9.27 1.93
CA SER A 123 -5.28 9.61 1.23
C SER A 123 -4.68 8.42 0.49
N ALA A 124 -5.26 7.21 0.63
CA ALA A 124 -4.66 6.00 0.09
C ALA A 124 -4.52 6.04 -1.44
N TRP A 125 -5.50 6.62 -2.14
CA TRP A 125 -5.48 6.75 -3.60
C TRP A 125 -4.45 7.79 -4.08
N THR A 126 -4.35 8.95 -3.43
CA THR A 126 -3.36 9.98 -3.78
C THR A 126 -1.95 9.50 -3.48
N PHE A 127 -1.75 8.86 -2.33
CA PHE A 127 -0.49 8.22 -1.95
C PHE A 127 -0.04 7.17 -2.97
N TRP A 128 -0.93 6.23 -3.32
CA TRP A 128 -0.65 5.18 -4.30
C TRP A 128 -0.22 5.76 -5.65
N ASN A 129 -0.94 6.77 -6.15
CA ASN A 129 -0.58 7.46 -7.39
C ASN A 129 0.75 8.22 -7.29
N ALA A 130 1.02 8.89 -6.17
CA ALA A 130 2.26 9.64 -5.98
C ALA A 130 3.47 8.70 -6.01
N VAL A 131 3.44 7.60 -5.26
CA VAL A 131 4.52 6.60 -5.28
C VAL A 131 4.67 5.97 -6.68
N GLY A 132 3.55 5.64 -7.34
CA GLY A 132 3.58 5.06 -8.69
C GLY A 132 4.04 6.01 -9.80
N SER A 133 3.82 7.32 -9.66
CA SER A 133 4.09 8.31 -10.72
C SER A 133 5.40 9.06 -10.52
N VAL A 134 5.73 9.40 -9.27
CA VAL A 134 6.92 10.18 -8.91
C VAL A 134 8.08 9.27 -8.51
N GLY A 135 7.80 8.06 -8.02
CA GLY A 135 8.82 7.06 -7.74
C GLY A 135 9.67 7.40 -6.51
N ALA A 136 11.00 7.35 -6.67
CA ALA A 136 11.97 7.44 -5.57
C ALA A 136 11.79 8.71 -4.71
N ASP A 137 11.53 9.87 -5.31
CA ASP A 137 11.35 11.13 -4.56
C ASP A 137 10.11 11.08 -3.65
N ALA A 138 9.00 10.49 -4.13
CA ALA A 138 7.80 10.33 -3.30
C ALA A 138 8.05 9.32 -2.16
N ILE A 139 8.74 8.21 -2.45
CA ILE A 139 9.12 7.22 -1.44
C ILE A 139 9.99 7.88 -0.36
N GLU A 140 10.96 8.71 -0.75
CA GLU A 140 11.82 9.42 0.19
C GLU A 140 11.02 10.32 1.13
N VAL A 141 10.21 11.22 0.56
CA VAL A 141 9.43 12.20 1.34
C VAL A 141 8.43 11.52 2.27
N TYR A 142 7.68 10.52 1.80
CA TYR A 142 6.71 9.81 2.64
C TYR A 142 7.35 8.93 3.72
N SER A 143 8.61 8.56 3.57
CA SER A 143 9.32 7.71 4.54
C SER A 143 9.99 8.49 5.67
N ARG A 144 9.87 9.82 5.68
CA ARG A 144 10.49 10.66 6.71
C ARG A 144 9.74 10.54 8.05
N PRO A 145 10.46 10.35 9.16
CA PRO A 145 9.85 10.07 10.46
C PRO A 145 9.00 11.23 11.02
N GLU A 146 9.29 12.48 10.65
CA GLU A 146 8.53 13.66 11.08
C GLU A 146 7.08 13.68 10.56
N TYR A 147 6.78 12.92 9.52
CA TYR A 147 5.42 12.78 8.98
C TYR A 147 4.69 11.55 9.54
N ILE A 148 5.29 10.83 10.48
CA ILE A 148 4.66 9.69 11.15
C ILE A 148 4.11 10.18 12.49
N SER A 149 2.80 10.06 12.68
CA SER A 149 2.16 10.40 13.94
C SER A 149 2.59 9.46 15.07
N SER A 150 2.29 9.83 16.32
CA SER A 150 2.61 9.00 17.49
C SER A 150 1.92 7.64 17.50
N ASP A 151 0.81 7.47 16.77
CA ASP A 151 0.10 6.20 16.57
C ASP A 151 0.51 5.47 15.28
N GLY A 152 1.55 5.96 14.60
CA GLY A 152 2.17 5.32 13.44
C GLY A 152 1.48 5.58 12.11
N VAL A 153 0.48 6.49 12.06
CA VAL A 153 -0.24 6.86 10.85
C VAL A 153 0.51 7.97 10.11
N LEU A 154 0.63 7.82 8.79
CA LEU A 154 1.27 8.81 7.93
C LEU A 154 0.39 10.07 7.81
N GLN A 155 0.98 11.22 8.14
CA GLN A 155 0.42 12.54 7.93
C GLN A 155 0.71 12.98 6.49
N THR A 156 -0.20 12.67 5.56
CA THR A 156 0.07 12.81 4.11
C THR A 156 0.09 14.25 3.60
N GLU A 157 -0.52 15.21 4.30
CA GLU A 157 -0.77 16.55 3.76
C GLU A 157 0.51 17.31 3.39
N ILE A 158 1.52 17.34 4.28
CA ILE A 158 2.78 18.05 4.03
C ILE A 158 3.58 17.34 2.92
N PRO A 159 3.82 16.01 2.98
CA PRO A 159 4.41 15.26 1.88
C PRO A 159 3.73 15.49 0.51
N GLU A 160 2.40 15.45 0.46
CA GLU A 160 1.63 15.66 -0.78
C GLU A 160 1.89 17.05 -1.36
N LYS A 161 1.92 18.09 -0.51
CA LYS A 161 2.24 19.47 -0.93
C LYS A 161 3.67 19.62 -1.43
N ILE A 162 4.63 18.92 -0.84
CA ILE A 162 6.03 18.92 -1.31
C ILE A 162 6.12 18.23 -2.68
N ILE A 163 5.56 17.02 -2.79
CA ILE A 163 5.62 16.20 -4.01
C ILE A 163 4.93 16.90 -5.19
N THR A 164 3.84 17.61 -4.94
CA THR A 164 3.12 18.38 -5.97
C THR A 164 3.74 19.74 -6.28
N GLY A 165 4.77 20.16 -5.53
CA GLY A 165 5.41 21.46 -5.66
C GLY A 165 4.57 22.64 -5.17
N GLU A 166 3.53 22.39 -4.37
CA GLU A 166 2.74 23.45 -3.72
C GLU A 166 3.58 24.21 -2.69
N ILE A 167 4.48 23.50 -2.01
CA ILE A 167 5.42 24.09 -1.04
C ILE A 167 6.85 23.62 -1.30
N GLU A 168 7.83 24.43 -0.90
CA GLU A 168 9.23 24.00 -0.81
C GLU A 168 9.39 23.01 0.34
N ASP A 169 10.31 22.07 0.16
CA ASP A 169 10.65 21.08 1.17
C ASP A 169 11.39 21.77 2.35
N PRO A 170 10.81 21.80 3.56
CA PRO A 170 11.44 22.42 4.72
C PRO A 170 12.65 21.61 5.26
N HIS A 171 12.90 20.43 4.71
CA HIS A 171 13.93 19.48 5.16
C HIS A 171 14.88 19.03 4.03
N ALA A 172 14.86 19.70 2.87
CA ALA A 172 15.80 19.47 1.77
C ALA A 172 17.23 19.94 2.07
#